data_AF-A0A937BRY7-F1
#
_entry.id   AF-A0A937BRY7-F1
#
_cell.length_a   1.000
_cell.length_b   1.000
_cell.length_c   1.000
_cell.angle_alpha   90.00
_cell.angle_beta   90.00
_cell.angle_gamma   90.00
#
_symmetry.space_group_name_H-M   'P 1'
#
loop_
_entity.id
_entity.type
_entity.pdbx_description
1 polymer ?
#
loop_
_entity_poly.entity_id
_entity_poly.type
_entity_poly.pdbx_seq_one_letter_code
_entity_poly.pdbx_strand_id
1 'polypeptide(L)'
;MNASLRARSIACLSVIGVSGLFAQDCSIPFTTPQFGVQQELDILYGSAVRYNGATQELRLNLFKPVGDGQTQRPLIILIHGGGFTGGDRADLNAMCQDLASKGWAAATISYRLDFYGTWLLSSPWAYDPAEVIRAAYRAQQDARGAIRFLKVRSAMDSTSTTNVMLMGFSAGAIAALHVAYVDVPSEKPASCGAIGNVVHFLTQYPRPDLGPIGGTLNLNGMTDKVLAVASNYGGLLDTTLVSGPLDPALYMYHQSGDPVVGCNYQKGLWGMPLGVGDNYPYLYGSCVIDTRVQHLNPAPGRYLYHPYIGNEHAVHDPAGILLETTQFLRDLFCSPQVAGVSVAVRVLLEGPYDASTGLMGDPLRSLGGFPLTEPYTAMGYVPTGGGGNEYIQPTVLNTTGANAVVDWVVLELRDRDNASVVLASRSALVQRDGDVVDVDGTSPVSFGQGPNTYYVAVRHRNHLGAMTANAIALSATPANINFTTSATTTYGTEARKSVVGVFPAEVLWAGNVDFNNELKYTGSFNDRDPILLAIGGSIPTAVLSGQYRKEDVNMDGVVKYIGANNDRDPILENIGGSVPTNTRVGQLP
;
A
#
# COMPACT_ATOMS: atom_id res chain seq x y z
N MET A 1 28.18 -12.53 73.23
CA MET A 1 28.46 -12.55 71.78
C MET A 1 27.28 -13.20 71.08
N ASN A 2 26.71 -12.46 70.15
CA ASN A 2 25.46 -12.75 69.42
C ASN A 2 25.57 -13.99 68.52
N ALA A 3 24.50 -14.78 68.43
CA ALA A 3 23.61 -14.80 67.26
C ALA A 3 22.71 -16.05 67.29
N SER A 4 21.40 -15.83 67.37
CA SER A 4 20.36 -16.84 67.20
C SER A 4 20.11 -17.08 65.71
N LEU A 5 20.05 -18.35 65.30
CA LEU A 5 19.60 -18.76 63.97
C LEU A 5 18.10 -18.48 63.84
N ARG A 6 17.73 -17.52 62.99
CA ARG A 6 16.38 -17.42 62.42
C ARG A 6 16.41 -17.95 60.99
N ALA A 7 15.77 -19.08 60.77
CA ALA A 7 15.38 -19.55 59.45
C ALA A 7 14.43 -18.51 58.83
N ARG A 8 14.82 -17.91 57.71
CA ARG A 8 13.92 -17.16 56.82
C ARG A 8 13.65 -18.02 55.61
N SER A 9 12.44 -18.54 55.51
CA SER A 9 11.89 -19.09 54.28
C SER A 9 11.89 -17.99 53.22
N ILE A 10 12.80 -18.10 52.24
CA ILE A 10 12.76 -17.30 51.03
C ILE A 10 11.69 -17.94 50.16
N ALA A 11 10.47 -17.38 50.21
CA ALA A 11 9.50 -17.62 49.17
C ALA A 11 10.08 -17.00 47.89
N CYS A 12 10.58 -17.86 46.99
CA CYS A 12 10.83 -17.49 45.60
C CYS A 12 9.47 -17.13 44.99
N LEU A 13 9.08 -15.86 45.12
CA LEU A 13 8.07 -15.27 44.27
C LEU A 13 8.71 -15.20 42.88
N SER A 14 8.49 -16.22 42.08
CA SER A 14 8.65 -16.15 40.64
C SER A 14 7.69 -15.07 40.14
N VAL A 15 8.16 -13.83 40.15
CA VAL A 15 7.60 -12.77 39.32
C VAL A 15 7.82 -13.26 37.91
N ILE A 16 6.79 -13.90 37.35
CA ILE A 16 6.63 -14.03 35.91
C ILE A 16 6.63 -12.59 35.42
N GLY A 17 7.79 -12.14 34.97
CA GLY A 17 7.93 -10.89 34.27
C GLY A 17 7.04 -10.99 33.05
N VAL A 18 5.86 -10.39 33.15
CA VAL A 18 5.04 -10.08 31.99
C VAL A 18 5.90 -9.09 31.20
N SER A 19 6.68 -9.60 30.25
CA SER A 19 7.19 -8.83 29.13
C SER A 19 5.97 -8.49 28.26
N GLY A 20 5.12 -7.62 28.80
CA GLY A 20 4.09 -6.95 28.04
C GLY A 20 4.80 -5.98 27.13
N LEU A 21 4.72 -6.21 25.82
CA LEU A 21 4.87 -5.15 24.84
C LEU A 21 4.03 -3.96 25.33
N PHE A 22 4.69 -2.91 25.83
CA PHE A 22 3.98 -1.74 26.35
C PHE A 22 3.30 -1.05 25.17
N ALA A 23 2.02 -1.40 24.94
CA ALA A 23 1.16 -0.73 23.99
C ALA A 23 1.05 0.76 24.36
N GLN A 24 0.83 1.60 23.36
CA GLN A 24 0.63 3.03 23.56
C GLN A 24 -0.51 3.28 24.56
N ASP A 25 -0.28 4.12 25.57
CA ASP A 25 -1.34 4.56 26.47
C ASP A 25 -2.29 5.53 25.74
N CYS A 26 -3.44 5.00 25.36
CA CYS A 26 -4.47 5.71 24.61
C CYS A 26 -5.52 6.39 25.50
N SER A 27 -5.35 6.33 26.83
CA SER A 27 -6.07 7.19 27.76
C SER A 27 -5.60 8.65 27.65
N ILE A 28 -4.37 8.87 27.16
CA ILE A 28 -3.86 10.20 26.84
C ILE A 28 -4.58 10.73 25.59
N PRO A 29 -5.18 11.94 25.63
CA PRO A 29 -5.94 12.48 24.52
C PRO A 29 -5.07 13.06 23.41
N PHE A 30 -3.78 13.31 23.64
CA PHE A 30 -2.80 13.86 22.68
C PHE A 30 -3.18 15.20 22.03
N THR A 31 -4.18 15.88 22.57
CA THR A 31 -4.80 17.07 21.98
C THR A 31 -4.90 18.22 22.97
N THR A 32 -4.80 17.95 24.28
CA THR A 32 -4.88 18.93 25.35
C THR A 32 -3.61 18.90 26.22
N PRO A 33 -3.06 20.07 26.63
CA PRO A 33 -1.87 20.11 27.48
C PRO A 33 -2.11 19.45 28.84
N GLN A 34 -1.24 18.50 29.20
CA GLN A 34 -1.33 17.71 30.44
C GLN A 34 0.04 17.51 31.12
N PHE A 35 1.14 17.77 30.43
CA PHE A 35 2.49 17.42 30.88
C PHE A 35 3.42 18.63 30.93
N GLY A 36 4.36 18.60 31.87
CA GLY A 36 5.56 19.43 31.76
C GLY A 36 6.44 18.95 30.59
N VAL A 37 7.32 19.82 30.10
CA VAL A 37 8.18 19.51 28.94
C VAL A 37 9.66 19.67 29.30
N GLN A 38 10.45 18.67 28.95
CA GLN A 38 11.91 18.73 28.92
C GLN A 38 12.38 18.92 27.48
N GLN A 39 13.30 19.86 27.27
CA GLN A 39 13.91 20.11 25.96
C GLN A 39 15.40 19.76 25.97
N GLU A 40 15.88 19.20 24.85
CA GLU A 40 17.29 18.97 24.54
C GLU A 40 17.55 19.57 23.16
N LEU A 41 18.27 20.69 23.12
CA LEU A 41 18.44 21.50 21.91
C LEU A 41 19.80 21.25 21.27
N ASP A 42 19.89 21.52 19.97
CA ASP A 42 21.14 21.55 19.20
C ASP A 42 21.89 20.20 19.13
N ILE A 43 21.13 19.09 19.20
CA ILE A 43 21.66 17.73 19.13
C ILE A 43 22.18 17.46 17.71
N LEU A 44 23.49 17.21 17.58
CA LEU A 44 24.10 16.79 16.32
C LEU A 44 23.66 15.37 15.97
N TYR A 45 23.00 15.19 14.82
CA TYR A 45 22.59 13.88 14.33
C TYR A 45 23.37 13.41 13.09
N GLY A 46 24.13 14.29 12.45
CA GLY A 46 24.94 13.91 11.29
C GLY A 46 25.70 15.05 10.66
N SER A 47 26.50 14.72 9.66
CA SER A 47 27.24 15.69 8.83
C SER A 47 27.24 15.20 7.38
N ALA A 48 26.91 16.07 6.44
CA ALA A 48 26.73 15.69 5.04
C ALA A 48 27.20 16.77 4.06
N VAL A 49 27.58 16.35 2.86
CA VAL A 49 28.08 17.24 1.81
C VAL A 49 26.91 18.03 1.19
N ARG A 50 27.06 19.35 1.13
CA ARG A 50 26.13 20.32 0.52
C ARG A 50 26.21 20.30 -1.00
N TYR A 51 25.33 21.05 -1.65
CA TYR A 51 25.32 21.22 -3.10
C TYR A 51 26.66 21.71 -3.68
N ASN A 52 27.40 22.50 -2.91
CA ASN A 52 28.65 23.13 -3.32
C ASN A 52 29.91 22.40 -2.87
N GLY A 53 29.80 21.16 -2.38
CA GLY A 53 30.92 20.37 -1.89
C GLY A 53 31.39 20.71 -0.48
N ALA A 54 30.90 21.80 0.14
CA ALA A 54 31.13 22.06 1.55
C ALA A 54 30.40 21.02 2.42
N THR A 55 30.83 20.87 3.67
CA THR A 55 30.16 19.99 4.64
C THR A 55 29.22 20.81 5.53
N GLN A 56 28.05 20.26 5.86
CA GLN A 56 27.08 20.84 6.78
C GLN A 56 26.80 19.89 7.93
N GLU A 57 26.92 20.40 9.17
CA GLU A 57 26.39 19.73 10.35
C GLU A 57 24.87 19.81 10.36
N LEU A 58 24.25 18.68 10.68
CA LEU A 58 22.80 18.54 10.74
C LEU A 58 22.40 18.27 12.18
N ARG A 59 21.53 19.13 12.70
CA ARG A 59 21.15 19.17 14.10
C ARG A 59 19.64 19.07 14.26
N LEU A 60 19.21 18.64 15.44
CA LEU A 60 17.80 18.55 15.82
C LEU A 60 17.58 19.11 17.22
N ASN A 61 16.34 19.50 17.50
CA ASN A 61 15.88 19.84 18.85
C ASN A 61 14.81 18.83 19.25
N LEU A 62 14.86 18.32 20.49
CA LEU A 62 13.96 17.28 20.99
C LEU A 62 13.19 17.79 22.21
N PHE A 63 11.87 17.61 22.21
CA PHE A 63 10.93 18.03 23.24
C PHE A 63 10.17 16.80 23.74
N LYS A 64 10.23 16.55 25.05
CA LYS A 64 9.72 15.34 25.70
C LYS A 64 8.78 15.69 26.85
N PRO A 65 7.61 15.04 26.97
CA PRO A 65 6.78 15.17 28.15
C PRO A 65 7.45 14.51 29.37
N VAL A 66 7.28 15.06 30.55
CA VAL A 66 7.85 14.52 31.81
C VAL A 66 6.78 14.18 32.84
N GLY A 67 7.08 13.20 33.70
CA GLY A 67 6.37 13.00 34.97
C GLY A 67 5.32 11.88 35.02
N ASP A 68 5.19 11.04 33.99
CA ASP A 68 4.15 9.99 33.94
C ASP A 68 4.67 8.55 33.72
N GLY A 69 5.98 8.37 33.59
CA GLY A 69 6.60 7.04 33.46
C GLY A 69 6.38 6.33 32.11
N GLN A 70 5.77 6.99 31.13
CA GLN A 70 5.60 6.43 29.79
C GLN A 70 6.95 6.28 29.07
N THR A 71 7.19 5.12 28.45
CA THR A 71 8.48 4.76 27.82
C THR A 71 8.40 4.58 26.30
N GLN A 72 7.20 4.63 25.71
CA GLN A 72 6.95 4.37 24.29
C GLN A 72 6.11 5.48 23.65
N ARG A 73 6.44 6.75 23.91
CA ARG A 73 5.65 7.87 23.39
C ARG A 73 5.69 7.96 21.86
N PRO A 74 4.58 8.33 21.21
CA PRO A 74 4.58 8.52 19.77
C PRO A 74 5.45 9.73 19.42
N LEU A 75 6.28 9.58 18.38
CA LEU A 75 7.26 10.56 17.96
C LEU A 75 6.78 11.29 16.70
N ILE A 76 6.66 12.62 16.76
CA ILE A 76 6.43 13.46 15.58
C ILE A 76 7.71 14.23 15.25
N ILE A 77 8.21 14.09 14.03
CA ILE A 77 9.37 14.80 13.52
C ILE A 77 8.89 15.91 12.58
N LEU A 78 9.18 17.14 12.96
CA LEU A 78 8.77 18.37 12.29
C LEU A 78 9.86 18.85 11.32
N ILE A 79 9.47 19.09 10.08
CA ILE A 79 10.36 19.51 8.99
C ILE A 79 9.96 20.89 8.49
N HIS A 80 10.85 21.87 8.65
CA HIS A 80 10.59 23.27 8.30
C HIS A 80 10.49 23.50 6.80
N GLY A 81 9.70 24.51 6.42
CA GLY A 81 9.63 25.04 5.07
C GLY A 81 10.80 25.96 4.74
N GLY A 82 10.67 26.72 3.66
CA GLY A 82 11.70 27.68 3.20
C GLY A 82 12.26 27.39 1.81
N GLY A 83 11.48 26.76 0.93
CA GLY A 83 11.83 26.58 -0.49
C GLY A 83 13.09 25.75 -0.76
N PHE A 84 13.56 24.99 0.23
CA PHE A 84 14.88 24.34 0.28
C PHE A 84 16.07 25.30 0.31
N THR A 85 15.85 26.60 0.44
CA THR A 85 16.90 27.63 0.36
C THR A 85 17.11 28.36 1.67
N GLY A 86 16.12 28.28 2.58
CA GLY A 86 16.16 28.84 3.92
C GLY A 86 15.25 28.07 4.89
N GLY A 87 14.92 28.75 5.99
CA GLY A 87 14.20 28.19 7.14
C GLY A 87 15.12 27.63 8.21
N ASP A 88 14.65 27.57 9.44
CA ASP A 88 15.38 27.01 10.58
C ASP A 88 14.52 25.99 11.33
N ARG A 89 15.15 24.93 11.84
CA ARG A 89 14.49 23.96 12.72
C ARG A 89 13.90 24.62 13.97
N ALA A 90 14.52 25.71 14.43
CA ALA A 90 14.10 26.45 15.62
C ALA A 90 12.75 27.15 15.43
N ASP A 91 12.35 27.45 14.20
CA ASP A 91 11.05 28.06 13.87
C ASP A 91 9.87 27.17 14.30
N LEU A 92 10.09 25.86 14.41
CA LEU A 92 9.09 24.88 14.82
C LEU A 92 9.19 24.47 16.30
N ASN A 93 10.07 25.10 17.09
CA ASN A 93 10.25 24.77 18.51
C ASN A 93 8.97 24.99 19.33
N ALA A 94 8.24 26.09 19.08
CA ALA A 94 7.01 26.38 19.80
C ALA A 94 5.94 25.31 19.56
N MET A 95 5.86 24.79 18.33
CA MET A 95 4.95 23.70 17.98
C MET A 95 5.37 22.38 18.62
N CYS A 96 6.66 22.06 18.64
CA CYS A 96 7.14 20.87 19.36
C CYS A 96 6.91 20.96 20.87
N GLN A 97 7.09 22.13 21.46
CA GLN A 97 6.80 22.39 22.87
C GLN A 97 5.30 22.17 23.18
N ASP A 98 4.42 22.68 22.31
CA ASP A 98 2.97 22.49 22.45
C ASP A 98 2.57 21.00 22.29
N LEU A 99 3.09 20.30 21.28
CA LEU A 99 2.91 18.86 21.11
C LEU A 99 3.43 18.07 22.33
N ALA A 100 4.62 18.41 22.85
CA ALA A 100 5.16 17.75 24.03
C ALA A 100 4.31 17.99 25.27
N SER A 101 3.73 19.18 25.43
CA SER A 101 2.79 19.44 26.53
C SER A 101 1.53 18.55 26.46
N LYS A 102 1.17 18.07 25.26
CA LYS A 102 0.02 17.19 24.97
C LYS A 102 0.36 15.70 25.04
N GLY A 103 1.61 15.32 25.27
CA GLY A 103 2.04 13.93 25.45
C GLY A 103 2.83 13.32 24.29
N TRP A 104 3.08 14.07 23.21
CA TRP A 104 3.92 13.64 22.10
C TRP A 104 5.40 13.76 22.45
N ALA A 105 6.25 12.84 21.99
CA ALA A 105 7.65 13.19 21.78
C ALA A 105 7.73 13.97 20.45
N ALA A 106 8.38 15.14 20.44
CA ALA A 106 8.42 15.98 19.26
C ALA A 106 9.85 16.43 18.97
N ALA A 107 10.27 16.35 17.71
CA ALA A 107 11.61 16.77 17.30
C ALA A 107 11.56 17.69 16.07
N THR A 108 12.37 18.73 16.02
CA THR A 108 12.61 19.53 14.80
C THR A 108 13.95 19.15 14.20
N ILE A 109 14.06 19.08 12.87
CA ILE A 109 15.31 18.73 12.20
C ILE A 109 15.77 19.84 11.25
N SER A 110 17.08 20.10 11.22
CA SER A 110 17.73 20.79 10.10
C SER A 110 18.01 19.80 8.98
N TYR A 111 17.98 20.24 7.73
CA TYR A 111 18.40 19.48 6.55
C TYR A 111 19.29 20.33 5.65
N ARG A 112 20.00 19.71 4.69
CA ARG A 112 20.87 20.43 3.76
C ARG A 112 20.05 21.37 2.87
N LEU A 113 20.40 22.65 2.90
CA LEU A 113 19.76 23.70 2.13
C LEU A 113 20.62 24.13 0.93
N ASP A 114 19.92 24.81 0.03
CA ASP A 114 20.40 25.60 -1.10
C ASP A 114 20.84 24.75 -2.31
N PHE A 115 20.98 25.41 -3.46
CA PHE A 115 21.29 24.82 -4.76
C PHE A 115 21.86 25.88 -5.71
N TYR A 116 22.39 25.47 -6.87
CA TYR A 116 22.96 26.45 -7.80
C TYR A 116 21.89 27.26 -8.52
N GLY A 117 22.12 28.56 -8.63
CA GLY A 117 21.22 29.47 -9.34
C GLY A 117 21.57 29.71 -10.80
N THR A 118 20.66 30.36 -11.54
CA THR A 118 20.81 30.65 -12.97
C THR A 118 21.76 31.81 -13.23
N TRP A 119 22.77 31.57 -14.07
CA TRP A 119 23.72 32.59 -14.55
C TRP A 119 24.42 33.38 -13.42
N LEU A 120 23.99 34.62 -13.14
CA LEU A 120 24.51 35.53 -12.10
C LEU A 120 23.62 35.57 -10.85
N LEU A 121 22.44 34.92 -10.86
CA LEU A 121 21.48 34.93 -9.77
C LEU A 121 21.69 33.70 -8.90
N SER A 122 21.68 33.89 -7.58
CA SER A 122 21.67 32.80 -6.61
C SER A 122 20.24 32.31 -6.37
N SER A 123 20.09 31.30 -5.52
CA SER A 123 18.78 30.94 -4.96
C SER A 123 18.02 32.20 -4.49
N PRO A 124 16.72 32.33 -4.80
CA PRO A 124 15.82 31.27 -5.24
C PRO A 124 15.78 31.01 -6.76
N TRP A 125 16.51 31.71 -7.62
CA TRP A 125 16.45 31.47 -9.08
C TRP A 125 17.26 30.24 -9.49
N ALA A 126 16.66 29.05 -9.49
CA ALA A 126 17.32 27.79 -9.83
C ALA A 126 17.98 27.79 -11.22
N TYR A 127 19.13 27.13 -11.36
CA TYR A 127 19.80 26.96 -12.65
C TYR A 127 18.94 26.18 -13.66
N ASP A 128 18.37 25.06 -13.21
CA ASP A 128 17.42 24.22 -13.93
C ASP A 128 16.54 23.46 -12.89
N PRO A 129 15.48 22.75 -13.33
CA PRO A 129 14.63 21.98 -12.40
C PRO A 129 15.37 20.90 -11.59
N ALA A 130 16.50 20.40 -12.09
CA ALA A 130 17.26 19.36 -11.40
C ALA A 130 17.83 19.90 -10.07
N GLU A 131 18.18 21.18 -9.99
CA GLU A 131 18.73 21.77 -8.77
C GLU A 131 17.77 21.71 -7.58
N VAL A 132 16.49 22.01 -7.81
CA VAL A 132 15.46 21.95 -6.77
C VAL A 132 15.13 20.50 -6.41
N ILE A 133 15.04 19.60 -7.40
CA ILE A 133 14.82 18.16 -7.17
C ILE A 133 15.96 17.58 -6.32
N ARG A 134 17.21 17.94 -6.62
CA ARG A 134 18.40 17.51 -5.89
C ARG A 134 18.44 18.06 -4.47
N ALA A 135 17.95 19.28 -4.24
CA ALA A 135 17.80 19.84 -2.90
C ALA A 135 16.75 19.08 -2.07
N ALA A 136 15.57 18.81 -2.65
CA ALA A 136 14.53 17.99 -2.02
C ALA A 136 15.03 16.57 -1.70
N TYR A 137 15.80 15.96 -2.60
CA TYR A 137 16.39 14.62 -2.40
C TYR A 137 17.39 14.59 -1.24
N ARG A 138 18.25 15.61 -1.11
CA ARG A 138 19.12 15.74 0.07
C ARG A 138 18.32 15.89 1.36
N ALA A 139 17.26 16.70 1.34
CA ALA A 139 16.39 16.88 2.49
C ALA A 139 15.70 15.56 2.92
N GLN A 140 15.24 14.76 1.96
CA GLN A 140 14.72 13.41 2.18
C GLN A 140 15.78 12.51 2.86
N GLN A 141 17.00 12.46 2.32
CA GLN A 141 18.08 11.64 2.88
C GLN A 141 18.43 12.05 4.32
N ASP A 142 18.46 13.34 4.58
CA ASP A 142 18.80 13.90 5.89
C ASP A 142 17.70 13.58 6.91
N ALA A 143 16.42 13.72 6.53
CA ALA A 143 15.28 13.33 7.34
C ALA A 143 15.28 11.83 7.67
N ARG A 144 15.61 10.95 6.71
CA ARG A 144 15.80 9.51 6.95
C ARG A 144 16.93 9.24 7.95
N GLY A 145 18.02 9.97 7.84
CA GLY A 145 19.12 9.96 8.82
C GLY A 145 18.66 10.34 10.23
N ALA A 146 17.84 11.39 10.35
CA ALA A 146 17.30 11.84 11.64
C ALA A 146 16.33 10.81 12.24
N ILE A 147 15.47 10.18 11.43
CA ILE A 147 14.57 9.10 11.88
C ILE A 147 15.38 7.96 12.52
N ARG A 148 16.43 7.47 11.84
CA ARG A 148 17.28 6.39 12.37
C ARG A 148 18.01 6.80 13.65
N PHE A 149 18.45 8.06 13.74
CA PHE A 149 19.08 8.62 14.95
C PHE A 149 18.12 8.66 16.13
N LEU A 150 16.89 9.14 15.93
CA LEU A 150 15.90 9.22 17.00
C LEU A 150 15.42 7.82 17.44
N LYS A 151 15.26 6.89 16.49
CA LYS A 151 14.86 5.51 16.79
C LYS A 151 15.91 4.75 17.61
N VAL A 152 17.21 4.90 17.34
CA VAL A 152 18.24 4.23 18.16
C VAL A 152 18.32 4.82 19.58
N ARG A 153 17.87 6.06 19.78
CA ARG A 153 17.77 6.70 21.10
C ARG A 153 16.44 6.44 21.82
N SER A 154 15.54 5.64 21.26
CA SER A 154 14.19 5.40 21.80
C SER A 154 14.15 5.09 23.30
N ALA A 155 15.02 4.21 23.79
CA ALA A 155 15.10 3.86 25.22
C ALA A 155 15.58 5.02 26.10
N MET A 156 16.45 5.90 25.58
CA MET A 156 16.94 7.09 26.29
C MET A 156 15.89 8.20 26.33
N ASP A 157 15.10 8.31 25.27
CA ASP A 157 14.17 9.40 25.04
C ASP A 157 12.71 9.04 25.34
N SER A 158 12.45 7.82 25.81
CA SER A 158 11.11 7.28 26.07
C SER A 158 10.17 7.36 24.86
N THR A 159 10.70 7.11 23.66
CA THR A 159 9.95 7.20 22.39
C THR A 159 9.70 5.83 21.76
N SER A 160 8.63 5.76 20.97
CA SER A 160 8.28 4.60 20.16
C SER A 160 9.16 4.54 18.91
N THR A 161 9.55 3.32 18.52
CA THR A 161 10.23 3.07 17.25
C THR A 161 9.27 2.74 16.10
N THR A 162 8.00 2.48 16.42
CA THR A 162 6.94 2.11 15.47
C THR A 162 5.96 3.26 15.22
N ASN A 163 5.59 4.01 16.26
CA ASN A 163 4.71 5.18 16.16
C ASN A 163 5.56 6.43 15.88
N VAL A 164 6.21 6.47 14.72
CA VAL A 164 7.02 7.59 14.24
C VAL A 164 6.34 8.25 13.05
N MET A 165 6.10 9.55 13.12
CA MET A 165 5.37 10.31 12.12
C MET A 165 6.16 11.54 11.69
N LEU A 166 5.93 12.00 10.46
CA LEU A 166 6.49 13.26 9.98
C LEU A 166 5.40 14.31 9.88
N MET A 167 5.75 15.56 10.20
CA MET A 167 4.91 16.72 9.93
C MET A 167 5.76 17.75 9.19
N GLY A 168 5.43 18.00 7.93
CA GLY A 168 6.17 18.92 7.09
C GLY A 168 5.34 20.12 6.68
N PHE A 169 6.02 21.23 6.40
CA PHE A 169 5.43 22.46 5.88
C PHE A 169 6.16 22.88 4.61
N SER A 170 5.44 23.16 3.51
CA SER A 170 6.05 23.67 2.26
C SER A 170 7.14 22.71 1.73
N ALA A 171 8.36 23.19 1.51
CA ALA A 171 9.53 22.38 1.20
C ALA A 171 9.74 21.20 2.17
N GLY A 172 9.47 21.38 3.46
CA GLY A 172 9.51 20.32 4.45
C GLY A 172 8.40 19.28 4.28
N ALA A 173 7.22 19.69 3.78
CA ALA A 173 6.14 18.77 3.42
C ALA A 173 6.50 17.94 2.17
N ILE A 174 7.12 18.56 1.17
CA ILE A 174 7.69 17.85 0.01
C ILE A 174 8.72 16.82 0.49
N ALA A 175 9.66 17.20 1.35
CA ALA A 175 10.64 16.26 1.91
C ALA A 175 9.97 15.11 2.68
N ALA A 176 8.99 15.41 3.55
CA ALA A 176 8.26 14.41 4.32
C ALA A 176 7.52 13.40 3.43
N LEU A 177 6.84 13.88 2.38
CA LEU A 177 6.17 13.02 1.40
C LEU A 177 7.17 12.09 0.71
N HIS A 178 8.33 12.59 0.26
CA HIS A 178 9.34 11.75 -0.38
C HIS A 178 10.04 10.79 0.62
N VAL A 179 10.02 11.08 1.92
CA VAL A 179 10.44 10.10 2.94
C VAL A 179 9.43 8.96 3.09
N ALA A 180 8.13 9.24 2.95
CA ALA A 180 7.11 8.21 3.06
C ALA A 180 6.93 7.35 1.81
N TYR A 181 7.10 7.93 0.62
CA TYR A 181 6.65 7.31 -0.63
C TYR A 181 7.75 6.98 -1.63
N VAL A 182 9.01 7.35 -1.37
CA VAL A 182 10.16 6.86 -2.18
C VAL A 182 10.78 5.67 -1.46
N ASP A 183 10.43 4.48 -1.89
CA ASP A 183 10.63 3.24 -1.15
C ASP A 183 11.61 2.28 -1.82
N VAL A 184 11.75 2.32 -3.15
CA VAL A 184 12.65 1.45 -3.90
C VAL A 184 13.71 2.22 -4.69
N PRO A 185 14.91 1.67 -4.91
CA PRO A 185 15.99 2.38 -5.61
C PRO A 185 15.63 2.89 -7.01
N SER A 186 14.69 2.23 -7.72
CA SER A 186 14.23 2.63 -9.06
C SER A 186 13.41 3.92 -9.07
N GLU A 187 12.88 4.35 -7.92
CA GLU A 187 12.14 5.61 -7.78
C GLU A 187 13.06 6.83 -7.60
N LYS A 188 14.38 6.61 -7.55
CA LYS A 188 15.36 7.70 -7.54
C LYS A 188 15.17 8.58 -8.79
N PRO A 189 14.91 9.89 -8.65
CA PRO A 189 14.83 10.78 -9.80
C PRO A 189 16.13 10.76 -10.61
N ALA A 190 16.03 10.72 -11.94
CA ALA A 190 17.22 10.69 -12.82
C ALA A 190 18.15 11.90 -12.58
N SER A 191 17.58 13.06 -12.23
CA SER A 191 18.31 14.28 -11.86
C SER A 191 19.17 14.13 -10.60
N CYS A 192 18.92 13.12 -9.75
CA CYS A 192 19.71 12.82 -8.55
C CYS A 192 20.90 11.88 -8.84
N GLY A 193 21.03 11.37 -10.06
CA GLY A 193 22.25 10.73 -10.55
C GLY A 193 23.37 11.73 -10.85
N ALA A 194 24.46 11.24 -11.44
CA ALA A 194 25.48 12.11 -11.99
C ALA A 194 24.97 12.79 -13.27
N ILE A 195 24.99 14.12 -13.32
CA ILE A 195 24.52 14.92 -14.46
C ILE A 195 25.55 16.01 -14.82
N GLY A 196 25.36 16.67 -15.96
CA GLY A 196 26.30 17.67 -16.47
C GLY A 196 26.52 18.84 -15.50
N ASN A 197 27.70 19.44 -15.51
CA ASN A 197 28.08 20.54 -14.61
C ASN A 197 27.11 21.72 -14.69
N VAL A 198 26.98 22.45 -13.59
CA VAL A 198 26.36 23.78 -13.59
C VAL A 198 27.42 24.81 -13.98
N VAL A 199 27.08 25.72 -14.88
CA VAL A 199 27.85 26.94 -15.11
C VAL A 199 27.19 28.06 -14.32
N HIS A 200 27.82 28.48 -13.24
CA HIS A 200 27.35 29.59 -12.42
C HIS A 200 28.44 30.66 -12.39
N PHE A 201 28.08 31.88 -12.83
CA PHE A 201 29.04 32.91 -13.24
C PHE A 201 30.01 32.38 -14.32
N LEU A 202 31.31 32.28 -13.98
CA LEU A 202 32.39 31.77 -14.85
C LEU A 202 32.98 30.45 -14.32
N THR A 203 32.35 29.86 -13.30
CA THR A 203 32.85 28.64 -12.66
C THR A 203 31.94 27.47 -12.99
N GLN A 204 32.55 26.32 -13.29
CA GLN A 204 31.84 25.06 -13.46
C GLN A 204 31.81 24.31 -12.14
N TYR A 205 30.62 23.88 -11.74
CA TYR A 205 30.42 23.09 -10.53
C TYR A 205 29.91 21.69 -10.88
N PRO A 206 30.54 20.63 -10.33
CA PRO A 206 30.13 19.27 -10.63
C PRO A 206 28.78 18.92 -9.98
N ARG A 207 27.98 18.09 -10.67
CA ARG A 207 26.74 17.51 -10.14
C ARG A 207 26.87 15.99 -10.01
N PRO A 208 27.55 15.50 -8.96
CA PRO A 208 27.79 14.07 -8.79
C PRO A 208 26.50 13.31 -8.46
N ASP A 209 26.56 11.98 -8.53
CA ASP A 209 25.50 11.14 -7.98
C ASP A 209 25.32 11.40 -6.47
N LEU A 210 24.08 11.59 -6.02
CA LEU A 210 23.74 11.89 -4.62
C LEU A 210 23.65 10.65 -3.72
N GLY A 211 23.91 9.45 -4.25
CA GLY A 211 23.89 8.19 -3.53
C GLY A 211 22.50 7.54 -3.48
N PRO A 212 22.26 6.65 -2.49
CA PRO A 212 21.02 5.89 -2.36
C PRO A 212 19.86 6.74 -1.78
N ILE A 213 18.62 6.32 -2.06
CA ILE A 213 17.38 6.98 -1.59
C ILE A 213 17.29 7.08 -0.05
N GLY A 214 17.92 6.12 0.65
CA GLY A 214 17.98 6.08 2.10
C GLY A 214 18.98 7.05 2.72
N GLY A 215 19.84 7.69 1.92
CA GLY A 215 21.01 8.43 2.40
C GLY A 215 22.02 7.52 3.11
N THR A 216 23.05 8.14 3.68
CA THR A 216 24.15 7.42 4.36
C THR A 216 24.26 7.73 5.85
N LEU A 217 23.40 8.61 6.36
CA LEU A 217 23.40 9.00 7.76
C LEU A 217 22.73 7.94 8.64
N ASN A 218 23.38 7.64 9.78
CA ASN A 218 22.87 6.78 10.85
C ASN A 218 22.41 5.39 10.40
N LEU A 219 23.21 4.69 9.58
CA LEU A 219 22.97 3.30 9.16
C LEU A 219 23.24 2.32 10.30
N ASN A 220 22.36 2.34 11.31
CA ASN A 220 22.52 1.66 12.61
C ASN A 220 21.62 0.42 12.77
N GLY A 221 21.05 -0.08 11.66
CA GLY A 221 20.09 -1.19 11.66
C GLY A 221 18.64 -0.79 11.94
N MET A 222 18.38 0.46 12.34
CA MET A 222 17.01 0.97 12.46
C MET A 222 16.42 1.29 11.08
N THR A 223 15.14 0.97 10.92
CA THR A 223 14.35 1.37 9.74
C THR A 223 14.08 2.87 9.72
N ASP A 224 14.13 3.50 8.55
CA ASP A 224 13.75 4.89 8.31
C ASP A 224 12.26 5.06 7.96
N LYS A 225 11.47 3.98 7.98
CA LYS A 225 10.04 4.00 7.70
C LYS A 225 9.27 4.73 8.79
N VAL A 226 8.15 5.32 8.40
CA VAL A 226 7.25 6.09 9.27
C VAL A 226 5.84 5.52 9.20
N LEU A 227 5.09 5.68 10.28
CA LEU A 227 3.70 5.26 10.37
C LEU A 227 2.79 6.17 9.53
N ALA A 228 3.07 7.48 9.53
CA ALA A 228 2.26 8.48 8.85
C ALA A 228 3.05 9.75 8.50
N VAL A 229 2.49 10.53 7.57
CA VAL A 229 2.94 11.87 7.19
C VAL A 229 1.77 12.85 7.24
N ALA A 230 1.99 13.98 7.90
CA ALA A 230 1.15 15.17 7.79
C ALA A 230 1.83 16.20 6.88
N SER A 231 1.26 16.41 5.71
CA SER A 231 1.77 17.31 4.67
C SER A 231 0.94 18.59 4.61
N ASN A 232 1.50 19.70 5.09
CA ASN A 232 0.92 21.03 4.95
C ASN A 232 1.50 21.70 3.69
N TYR A 233 0.65 21.89 2.66
CA TYR A 233 0.96 22.51 1.36
C TYR A 233 2.25 21.97 0.72
N GLY A 234 2.30 20.64 0.58
CA GLY A 234 3.38 19.90 -0.09
C GLY A 234 2.98 19.36 -1.47
N GLY A 235 3.87 18.57 -2.07
CA GLY A 235 3.64 17.90 -3.35
C GLY A 235 4.64 16.78 -3.65
N LEU A 236 4.28 15.94 -4.64
CA LEU A 236 5.09 14.83 -5.14
C LEU A 236 5.58 15.11 -6.56
N LEU A 237 6.74 14.57 -6.93
CA LEU A 237 7.21 14.57 -8.32
C LEU A 237 6.39 13.63 -9.21
N ASP A 238 5.89 12.54 -8.64
CA ASP A 238 5.09 11.53 -9.30
C ASP A 238 4.07 10.98 -8.30
N THR A 239 2.79 10.98 -8.65
CA THR A 239 1.73 10.44 -7.76
C THR A 239 1.76 8.92 -7.69
N THR A 240 2.39 8.22 -8.64
CA THR A 240 2.52 6.76 -8.63
C THR A 240 3.35 6.23 -7.46
N LEU A 241 4.15 7.09 -6.82
CA LEU A 241 4.86 6.82 -5.57
C LEU A 241 3.92 6.43 -4.42
N VAL A 242 2.68 6.93 -4.42
CA VAL A 242 1.61 6.37 -3.59
C VAL A 242 1.09 5.14 -4.33
N SER A 243 1.32 3.96 -3.77
CA SER A 243 1.25 2.68 -4.47
C SER A 243 0.23 1.70 -3.89
N GLY A 244 -0.16 1.84 -2.62
CA GLY A 244 -1.07 0.88 -1.99
C GLY A 244 -1.83 1.39 -0.77
N PRO A 245 -2.89 0.66 -0.35
CA PRO A 245 -3.78 1.07 0.74
C PRO A 245 -3.13 0.97 2.14
N LEU A 246 -1.96 0.34 2.24
CA LEU A 246 -1.17 0.16 3.47
C LEU A 246 0.09 1.04 3.52
N ASP A 247 0.28 1.91 2.52
CA ASP A 247 1.34 2.93 2.56
C ASP A 247 1.25 3.78 3.86
N PRO A 248 2.32 4.49 4.25
CA PRO A 248 2.27 5.37 5.42
C PRO A 248 1.02 6.26 5.38
N ALA A 249 0.29 6.32 6.49
CA ALA A 249 -0.96 7.06 6.53
C ALA A 249 -0.74 8.53 6.20
N LEU A 250 -1.71 9.18 5.56
CA LEU A 250 -1.53 10.50 4.99
C LEU A 250 -2.59 11.48 5.47
N TYR A 251 -2.12 12.52 6.14
CA TYR A 251 -2.87 13.74 6.36
C TYR A 251 -2.38 14.83 5.41
N MET A 252 -3.30 15.53 4.75
CA MET A 252 -2.96 16.69 3.92
C MET A 252 -3.80 17.91 4.29
N TYR A 253 -3.16 19.07 4.30
CA TYR A 253 -3.82 20.37 4.30
C TYR A 253 -3.28 21.21 3.13
N HIS A 254 -4.14 21.88 2.37
CA HIS A 254 -3.70 22.71 1.25
C HIS A 254 -4.75 23.78 0.87
N GLN A 255 -4.31 25.01 0.63
CA GLN A 255 -5.16 26.04 0.02
C GLN A 255 -5.21 25.89 -1.51
N SER A 256 -6.41 25.99 -2.11
CA SER A 256 -6.63 25.71 -3.53
C SER A 256 -5.84 26.62 -4.49
N GLY A 257 -5.53 27.85 -4.08
CA GLY A 257 -4.84 28.87 -4.86
C GLY A 257 -3.44 29.21 -4.36
N ASP A 258 -2.79 28.31 -3.60
CA ASP A 258 -1.43 28.50 -3.08
C ASP A 258 -0.44 28.88 -4.21
N PRO A 259 0.19 30.07 -4.17
CA PRO A 259 1.06 30.58 -5.24
C PRO A 259 2.50 30.05 -5.18
N VAL A 260 2.87 29.30 -4.13
CA VAL A 260 4.23 28.82 -3.87
C VAL A 260 4.34 27.34 -4.17
N VAL A 261 3.44 26.51 -3.64
CA VAL A 261 3.32 25.10 -4.00
C VAL A 261 1.88 24.92 -4.45
N GLY A 262 1.65 24.80 -5.76
CA GLY A 262 0.27 24.70 -6.24
C GLY A 262 -0.40 23.42 -5.74
N CYS A 263 -1.67 23.52 -5.33
CA CYS A 263 -2.47 22.34 -4.95
C CYS A 263 -2.69 21.38 -6.12
N ASN A 264 -2.80 21.91 -7.34
CA ASN A 264 -2.91 21.14 -8.57
C ASN A 264 -1.52 20.75 -9.12
N TYR A 265 -1.46 20.30 -10.37
CA TYR A 265 -0.20 20.13 -11.07
C TYR A 265 0.35 21.50 -11.53
N GLN A 266 1.38 22.01 -10.87
CA GLN A 266 1.97 23.34 -11.09
C GLN A 266 3.48 23.33 -10.85
N LYS A 267 4.20 24.33 -11.39
CA LYS A 267 5.59 24.58 -11.01
C LYS A 267 5.68 25.05 -9.56
N GLY A 268 6.79 24.74 -8.89
CA GLY A 268 7.15 25.45 -7.67
C GLY A 268 7.27 26.97 -7.95
N LEU A 269 6.81 27.79 -7.01
CA LEU A 269 6.83 29.25 -7.08
C LEU A 269 6.10 29.84 -8.30
N TRP A 270 5.10 29.13 -8.84
CA TRP A 270 4.36 29.52 -10.05
C TRP A 270 3.64 30.88 -9.97
N GLY A 271 3.24 31.31 -8.76
CA GLY A 271 2.62 32.61 -8.53
C GLY A 271 3.60 33.71 -8.13
N MET A 272 4.91 33.44 -8.07
CA MET A 272 5.91 34.43 -7.69
C MET A 272 6.33 35.30 -8.89
N PRO A 273 6.52 36.62 -8.71
CA PRO A 273 6.93 37.52 -9.79
C PRO A 273 8.41 37.32 -10.18
N LEU A 274 8.86 38.02 -11.23
CA LEU A 274 10.27 38.08 -11.64
C LEU A 274 10.90 36.73 -12.07
N GLY A 275 10.06 35.81 -12.56
CA GLY A 275 10.53 34.54 -13.15
C GLY A 275 11.19 33.58 -12.16
N VAL A 276 10.98 33.75 -10.85
CA VAL A 276 11.62 32.92 -9.83
C VAL A 276 11.26 31.43 -10.01
N GLY A 277 10.01 31.15 -10.39
CA GLY A 277 9.50 29.79 -10.63
C GLY A 277 9.84 29.20 -12.02
N ASP A 278 10.49 29.94 -12.92
CA ASP A 278 10.65 29.51 -14.32
C ASP A 278 11.41 28.18 -14.43
N ASN A 279 12.43 28.01 -13.60
CA ASN A 279 13.29 26.84 -13.52
C ASN A 279 12.93 25.88 -12.37
N TYR A 280 11.77 26.04 -11.73
CA TYR A 280 11.30 25.06 -10.74
C TYR A 280 10.62 23.85 -11.42
N PRO A 281 10.72 22.65 -10.82
CA PRO A 281 10.03 21.48 -11.32
C PRO A 281 8.52 21.63 -11.17
N TYR A 282 7.78 20.93 -12.04
CA TYR A 282 6.37 20.68 -11.80
C TYR A 282 6.21 19.65 -10.68
N LEU A 283 5.21 19.87 -9.84
CA LEU A 283 4.84 19.00 -8.74
C LEU A 283 3.34 18.75 -8.78
N TYR A 284 2.95 17.55 -8.37
CA TYR A 284 1.58 17.20 -8.07
C TYR A 284 1.28 17.59 -6.63
N GLY A 285 0.55 18.68 -6.44
CA GLY A 285 0.09 19.10 -5.11
C GLY A 285 -1.04 18.22 -4.56
N SER A 286 -1.51 18.57 -3.37
CA SER A 286 -2.49 17.78 -2.62
C SER A 286 -3.81 17.53 -3.35
N CYS A 287 -4.26 18.44 -4.23
CA CYS A 287 -5.50 18.25 -5.01
C CYS A 287 -5.37 17.08 -5.99
N VAL A 288 -4.16 16.85 -6.55
CA VAL A 288 -3.92 15.72 -7.46
C VAL A 288 -3.53 14.46 -6.69
N ILE A 289 -2.77 14.60 -5.61
CA ILE A 289 -2.46 13.47 -4.71
C ILE A 289 -3.74 12.89 -4.13
N ASP A 290 -4.72 13.72 -3.77
CA ASP A 290 -6.01 13.27 -3.26
C ASP A 290 -6.73 12.35 -4.24
N THR A 291 -6.78 12.76 -5.50
CA THR A 291 -7.32 11.93 -6.57
C THR A 291 -6.62 10.58 -6.62
N ARG A 292 -5.27 10.54 -6.58
CA ARG A 292 -4.52 9.29 -6.58
C ARG A 292 -4.84 8.41 -5.37
N VAL A 293 -4.83 8.96 -4.17
CA VAL A 293 -5.05 8.21 -2.94
C VAL A 293 -6.45 7.62 -2.93
N GLN A 294 -7.48 8.39 -3.30
CA GLN A 294 -8.85 7.90 -3.37
C GLN A 294 -9.01 6.73 -4.35
N HIS A 295 -8.32 6.76 -5.51
CA HIS A 295 -8.32 5.63 -6.45
C HIS A 295 -7.69 4.34 -5.88
N LEU A 296 -6.81 4.45 -4.87
CA LEU A 296 -6.17 3.31 -4.22
C LEU A 296 -7.00 2.75 -3.05
N ASN A 297 -8.11 3.39 -2.69
CA ASN A 297 -9.00 2.99 -1.60
C ASN A 297 -8.24 2.74 -0.27
N PRO A 298 -7.70 3.80 0.36
CA PRO A 298 -6.84 3.66 1.54
C PRO A 298 -7.62 2.99 2.68
N ALA A 299 -6.93 2.18 3.49
CA ALA A 299 -7.61 1.52 4.60
C ALA A 299 -8.24 2.55 5.56
N PRO A 300 -9.39 2.23 6.20
CA PRO A 300 -10.09 3.16 7.08
C PRO A 300 -9.16 3.79 8.13
N GLY A 301 -9.24 5.12 8.25
CA GLY A 301 -8.41 5.88 9.20
C GLY A 301 -6.97 6.13 8.77
N ARG A 302 -6.55 5.71 7.57
CA ARG A 302 -5.19 5.97 7.05
C ARG A 302 -5.08 7.17 6.12
N TYR A 303 -6.18 7.84 5.80
CA TYR A 303 -6.17 9.00 4.92
C TYR A 303 -7.15 10.07 5.36
N LEU A 304 -6.71 11.33 5.37
CA LEU A 304 -7.56 12.50 5.56
C LEU A 304 -6.99 13.69 4.77
N TYR A 305 -7.84 14.38 4.02
CA TYR A 305 -7.49 15.61 3.31
C TYR A 305 -8.41 16.76 3.69
N HIS A 306 -7.81 17.86 4.13
CA HIS A 306 -8.47 19.11 4.45
C HIS A 306 -8.16 20.17 3.37
N PRO A 307 -8.98 20.23 2.29
CA PRO A 307 -8.88 21.32 1.32
C PRO A 307 -9.42 22.62 1.92
N TYR A 308 -8.79 23.75 1.59
CA TYR A 308 -9.31 25.07 1.94
C TYR A 308 -9.36 25.97 0.72
N ILE A 309 -10.47 26.69 0.52
CA ILE A 309 -10.57 27.68 -0.56
C ILE A 309 -9.88 28.95 -0.09
N GLY A 310 -8.66 29.17 -0.59
CA GLY A 310 -7.83 30.33 -0.29
C GLY A 310 -6.68 30.45 -1.27
N ASN A 311 -5.92 31.53 -1.17
CA ASN A 311 -4.83 31.88 -2.09
C ASN A 311 -3.50 32.19 -1.37
N GLU A 312 -3.33 31.65 -0.16
CA GLU A 312 -2.13 31.86 0.65
C GLU A 312 -1.28 30.60 0.74
N HIS A 313 0.03 30.79 0.90
CA HIS A 313 0.96 29.72 1.26
C HIS A 313 1.08 29.61 2.78
N ALA A 314 -0.04 29.33 3.44
CA ALA A 314 -0.15 29.30 4.90
C ALA A 314 -1.29 28.38 5.35
N VAL A 315 -1.28 28.04 6.64
CA VAL A 315 -2.42 27.38 7.28
C VAL A 315 -3.43 28.44 7.71
N HIS A 316 -4.67 28.35 7.22
CA HIS A 316 -5.74 29.32 7.51
C HIS A 316 -6.14 29.37 8.99
N ASP A 317 -6.19 28.21 9.66
CA ASP A 317 -6.40 28.04 11.09
C ASP A 317 -5.32 27.10 11.65
N PRO A 318 -4.15 27.65 12.05
CA PRO A 318 -3.05 26.83 12.54
C PRO A 318 -3.41 25.96 13.75
N ALA A 319 -4.26 26.44 14.65
CA ALA A 319 -4.64 25.70 15.85
C ALA A 319 -5.62 24.57 15.53
N GLY A 320 -6.64 24.85 14.71
CA GLY A 320 -7.61 23.84 14.27
C GLY A 320 -6.98 22.73 13.43
N ILE A 321 -6.11 23.08 12.48
CA ILE A 321 -5.42 22.10 11.65
C ILE A 321 -4.43 21.25 12.46
N LEU A 322 -3.72 21.84 13.42
CA LEU A 322 -2.87 21.06 14.33
C LEU A 322 -3.70 20.10 15.20
N LEU A 323 -4.87 20.53 15.67
CA LEU A 323 -5.79 19.68 16.42
C LEU A 323 -6.30 18.51 15.57
N GLU A 324 -6.80 18.79 14.37
CA GLU A 324 -7.30 17.76 13.43
C GLU A 324 -6.19 16.77 13.06
N THR A 325 -4.99 17.28 12.74
CA THR A 325 -3.83 16.44 12.43
C THR A 325 -3.46 15.53 13.60
N THR A 326 -3.38 16.07 14.82
CA THR A 326 -3.01 15.27 16.00
C THR A 326 -4.09 14.27 16.39
N GLN A 327 -5.37 14.57 16.15
CA GLN A 327 -6.47 13.61 16.29
C GLN A 327 -6.34 12.46 15.29
N PHE A 328 -6.16 12.77 14.00
CA PHE A 328 -5.94 11.77 12.95
C PHE A 328 -4.75 10.85 13.28
N LEU A 329 -3.61 11.44 13.65
CA LEU A 329 -2.41 10.68 14.01
C LEU A 329 -2.62 9.83 15.26
N ARG A 330 -3.31 10.35 16.28
CA ARG A 330 -3.66 9.59 17.48
C ARG A 330 -4.51 8.39 17.14
N ASP A 331 -5.60 8.61 16.41
CA ASP A 331 -6.56 7.55 16.10
C ASP A 331 -5.90 6.43 15.29
N LEU A 332 -4.86 6.72 14.52
CA LEU A 332 -4.09 5.72 13.80
C LEU A 332 -3.35 4.71 14.70
N PHE A 333 -2.75 5.14 15.81
CA PHE A 333 -2.03 4.25 16.73
C PHE A 333 -2.85 3.87 17.97
N CYS A 334 -3.97 4.54 18.23
CA CYS A 334 -4.85 4.29 19.37
C CYS A 334 -6.16 3.60 19.05
N SER A 335 -6.64 3.67 17.82
CA SER A 335 -7.61 2.68 17.37
C SER A 335 -6.90 1.33 17.31
N PRO A 336 -7.57 0.21 17.60
CA PRO A 336 -7.06 -1.07 17.14
C PRO A 336 -6.82 -0.93 15.64
N GLN A 337 -5.53 -0.84 15.23
CA GLN A 337 -5.14 -1.07 13.85
C GLN A 337 -5.86 -2.34 13.49
N VAL A 338 -6.80 -2.24 12.55
CA VAL A 338 -7.57 -3.36 12.09
C VAL A 338 -6.55 -4.27 11.42
N ALA A 339 -5.95 -5.18 12.19
CA ALA A 339 -4.97 -6.11 11.69
C ALA A 339 -5.70 -6.90 10.61
N GLY A 340 -5.34 -6.62 9.36
CA GLY A 340 -6.03 -7.15 8.21
C GLY A 340 -6.19 -8.66 8.34
N VAL A 341 -7.32 -9.19 7.93
CA VAL A 341 -7.53 -10.63 7.94
C VAL A 341 -6.84 -11.28 6.75
N SER A 342 -6.32 -12.49 6.93
CA SER A 342 -5.63 -13.24 5.87
C SER A 342 -6.25 -14.61 5.67
N VAL A 343 -6.30 -15.05 4.41
CA VAL A 343 -6.80 -16.37 3.99
C VAL A 343 -5.79 -17.08 3.09
N ALA A 344 -5.59 -18.36 3.35
CA ALA A 344 -4.88 -19.28 2.49
C ALA A 344 -5.91 -20.19 1.81
N VAL A 345 -6.38 -19.77 0.63
CA VAL A 345 -7.42 -20.46 -0.11
C VAL A 345 -6.77 -21.47 -1.07
N ARG A 346 -7.37 -22.66 -1.20
CA ARG A 346 -7.09 -23.58 -2.30
C ARG A 346 -8.33 -23.78 -3.16
N VAL A 347 -8.18 -23.71 -4.48
CA VAL A 347 -9.26 -23.93 -5.45
C VAL A 347 -8.71 -24.57 -6.72
N LEU A 348 -9.47 -25.49 -7.31
CA LEU A 348 -9.16 -26.08 -8.61
C LEU A 348 -10.26 -25.74 -9.61
N LEU A 349 -9.86 -25.51 -10.85
CA LEU A 349 -10.72 -25.14 -11.96
C LEU A 349 -10.93 -26.35 -12.86
N GLU A 350 -12.18 -26.68 -13.15
CA GLU A 350 -12.50 -27.68 -14.17
C GLU A 350 -12.05 -27.20 -15.56
N GLY A 351 -11.59 -28.10 -16.43
CA GLY A 351 -11.03 -27.70 -17.71
C GLY A 351 -9.52 -27.85 -17.70
N PRO A 352 -8.76 -26.98 -17.00
CA PRO A 352 -7.32 -27.18 -16.91
C PRO A 352 -6.92 -28.28 -15.92
N TYR A 353 -7.78 -28.71 -14.98
CA TYR A 353 -7.43 -29.75 -14.01
C TYR A 353 -7.26 -31.14 -14.62
N ASP A 354 -6.10 -31.75 -14.38
CA ASP A 354 -5.76 -33.11 -14.79
C ASP A 354 -5.69 -34.05 -13.58
N ALA A 355 -6.70 -34.91 -13.44
CA ALA A 355 -6.81 -35.88 -12.33
C ALA A 355 -5.77 -37.02 -12.38
N SER A 356 -4.95 -37.11 -13.44
CA SER A 356 -3.83 -38.05 -13.51
C SER A 356 -2.55 -37.51 -12.88
N THR A 357 -2.38 -36.19 -12.87
CA THR A 357 -1.21 -35.50 -12.30
C THR A 357 -1.53 -34.73 -11.02
N GLY A 358 -2.81 -34.42 -10.78
CA GLY A 358 -3.25 -33.61 -9.64
C GLY A 358 -2.97 -32.11 -9.82
N LEU A 359 -2.63 -31.66 -11.02
CA LEU A 359 -2.28 -30.27 -11.33
C LEU A 359 -3.18 -29.71 -12.44
N MET A 360 -3.32 -28.39 -12.48
CA MET A 360 -3.95 -27.67 -13.58
C MET A 360 -2.95 -27.35 -14.70
N GLY A 361 -3.41 -27.24 -15.93
CA GLY A 361 -2.65 -26.66 -17.04
C GLY A 361 -2.45 -25.15 -16.87
N ASP A 362 -1.28 -24.64 -17.31
CA ASP A 362 -0.87 -23.23 -17.21
C ASP A 362 -0.45 -22.59 -18.55
N PRO A 363 -1.04 -22.91 -19.72
CA PRO A 363 -0.57 -22.29 -20.97
C PRO A 363 -0.87 -20.79 -21.03
N LEU A 364 -1.90 -20.30 -20.32
CA LEU A 364 -2.30 -18.90 -20.34
C LEU A 364 -1.21 -17.94 -19.86
N ARG A 365 -0.46 -18.26 -18.80
CA ARG A 365 0.60 -17.37 -18.28
C ARG A 365 1.74 -17.11 -19.27
N SER A 366 1.89 -17.97 -20.28
CA SER A 366 2.93 -17.85 -21.32
C SER A 366 2.45 -17.01 -22.51
N LEU A 367 1.19 -16.58 -22.53
CA LEU A 367 0.65 -15.74 -23.58
C LEU A 367 1.14 -14.29 -23.40
N GLY A 368 1.59 -13.66 -24.49
CA GLY A 368 1.93 -12.23 -24.47
C GLY A 368 0.74 -11.31 -24.13
N GLY A 369 -0.49 -11.85 -24.16
CA GLY A 369 -1.72 -11.16 -23.77
C GLY A 369 -2.29 -11.55 -22.40
N PHE A 370 -1.56 -12.27 -21.55
CA PHE A 370 -2.00 -12.51 -20.17
C PHE A 370 -2.10 -11.17 -19.43
N PRO A 371 -3.23 -10.85 -18.78
CA PRO A 371 -3.43 -9.54 -18.17
C PRO A 371 -2.57 -9.40 -16.91
N LEU A 372 -1.75 -8.34 -16.87
CA LEU A 372 -0.94 -8.00 -15.70
C LEU A 372 -1.73 -7.22 -14.65
N THR A 373 -2.82 -6.56 -15.05
CA THR A 373 -3.83 -6.00 -14.14
C THR A 373 -5.00 -6.97 -14.07
N GLU A 374 -5.63 -7.09 -12.91
CA GLU A 374 -6.81 -7.94 -12.74
C GLU A 374 -7.89 -7.65 -13.80
N PRO A 375 -8.50 -8.68 -14.42
CA PRO A 375 -9.41 -8.48 -15.55
C PRO A 375 -10.85 -8.18 -15.14
N TYR A 376 -11.23 -8.36 -13.87
CA TYR A 376 -12.64 -8.37 -13.46
C TYR A 376 -13.27 -6.98 -13.49
N THR A 377 -12.54 -5.92 -13.12
CA THR A 377 -13.07 -4.55 -13.23
C THR A 377 -13.40 -4.19 -14.68
N ALA A 378 -12.55 -4.58 -15.63
CA ALA A 378 -12.80 -4.39 -17.06
C ALA A 378 -13.99 -5.24 -17.57
N MET A 379 -14.28 -6.36 -16.90
CA MET A 379 -15.45 -7.21 -17.16
C MET A 379 -16.73 -6.70 -16.48
N GLY A 380 -16.67 -5.61 -15.71
CA GLY A 380 -17.83 -5.02 -15.03
C GLY A 380 -18.11 -5.57 -13.64
N TYR A 381 -17.20 -6.36 -13.06
CA TYR A 381 -17.24 -6.65 -11.63
C TYR A 381 -16.99 -5.34 -10.85
N VAL A 382 -17.72 -5.12 -9.76
CA VAL A 382 -17.58 -3.93 -8.91
C VAL A 382 -16.90 -4.37 -7.60
N PRO A 383 -15.60 -4.08 -7.42
CA PRO A 383 -14.88 -4.35 -6.19
C PRO A 383 -15.54 -3.64 -5.00
N THR A 384 -15.53 -4.27 -3.84
CA THR A 384 -16.15 -3.74 -2.62
C THR A 384 -15.13 -3.82 -1.48
N GLY A 385 -15.04 -2.80 -0.62
CA GLY A 385 -14.20 -2.84 0.59
C GLY A 385 -12.71 -3.17 0.38
N GLY A 386 -12.20 -2.97 -0.85
CA GLY A 386 -10.87 -3.37 -1.31
C GLY A 386 -10.88 -3.76 -2.80
N GLY A 387 -9.67 -3.94 -3.36
CA GLY A 387 -9.44 -4.50 -4.69
C GLY A 387 -9.83 -3.65 -5.90
N GLY A 388 -9.71 -4.22 -7.11
CA GLY A 388 -10.11 -3.61 -8.38
C GLY A 388 -9.01 -3.03 -9.25
N ASN A 389 -7.75 -3.15 -8.83
CA ASN A 389 -6.59 -2.58 -9.53
C ASN A 389 -5.33 -3.42 -9.28
N GLU A 390 -5.49 -4.64 -8.80
CA GLU A 390 -4.39 -5.54 -8.50
C GLU A 390 -3.53 -5.75 -9.75
N TYR A 391 -2.22 -5.56 -9.58
CA TYR A 391 -1.25 -5.63 -10.66
C TYR A 391 -0.12 -6.57 -10.27
N ILE A 392 0.26 -7.46 -11.18
CA ILE A 392 1.38 -8.38 -11.01
C ILE A 392 2.59 -7.90 -11.79
N GLN A 393 3.77 -8.08 -11.22
CA GLN A 393 5.01 -7.89 -11.98
C GLN A 393 5.14 -9.04 -13.00
N PRO A 394 5.61 -8.78 -14.24
CA PRO A 394 5.79 -9.84 -15.24
C PRO A 394 6.63 -11.02 -14.77
N THR A 395 7.56 -10.78 -13.84
CA THR A 395 8.41 -11.81 -13.24
C THR A 395 7.64 -12.88 -12.46
N VAL A 396 6.42 -12.59 -11.99
CA VAL A 396 5.57 -13.57 -11.31
C VAL A 396 5.19 -14.73 -12.24
N LEU A 397 5.05 -14.46 -13.55
CA LEU A 397 4.70 -15.47 -14.56
C LEU A 397 5.87 -16.38 -14.95
N ASN A 398 7.10 -16.08 -14.50
CA ASN A 398 8.28 -16.91 -14.76
C ASN A 398 8.32 -18.17 -13.88
N THR A 399 7.54 -18.22 -12.81
CA THR A 399 7.45 -19.39 -11.93
C THR A 399 6.91 -20.59 -12.71
N THR A 400 7.53 -21.76 -12.51
CA THR A 400 7.18 -23.03 -13.18
C THR A 400 6.88 -24.13 -12.15
N GLY A 401 6.39 -25.29 -12.62
CA GLY A 401 6.03 -26.40 -11.73
C GLY A 401 4.70 -26.16 -11.00
N ALA A 402 4.53 -26.77 -9.83
CA ALA A 402 3.28 -26.72 -9.06
C ALA A 402 2.78 -25.29 -8.75
N ASN A 403 3.71 -24.33 -8.60
CA ASN A 403 3.41 -22.95 -8.23
C ASN A 403 3.25 -22.02 -9.44
N ALA A 404 3.21 -22.58 -10.66
CA ALA A 404 3.01 -21.77 -11.85
C ALA A 404 1.60 -21.18 -11.87
N VAL A 405 1.46 -19.93 -12.29
CA VAL A 405 0.16 -19.24 -12.37
C VAL A 405 -0.70 -19.84 -13.47
N VAL A 406 -1.94 -20.18 -13.12
CA VAL A 406 -2.96 -20.64 -14.06
C VAL A 406 -3.80 -19.45 -14.53
N ASP A 407 -4.35 -18.68 -13.58
CA ASP A 407 -5.17 -17.49 -13.87
C ASP A 407 -5.40 -16.58 -12.65
N TRP A 408 -6.13 -15.50 -12.87
CA TRP A 408 -6.75 -14.65 -11.84
C TRP A 408 -8.00 -15.29 -11.24
N VAL A 409 -8.27 -15.00 -9.96
CA VAL A 409 -9.51 -15.29 -9.22
C VAL A 409 -9.91 -14.07 -8.38
N VAL A 410 -11.19 -13.95 -8.01
CA VAL A 410 -11.64 -12.98 -6.99
C VAL A 410 -11.99 -13.71 -5.71
N LEU A 411 -11.42 -13.27 -4.60
CA LEU A 411 -11.85 -13.67 -3.27
C LEU A 411 -12.77 -12.60 -2.67
N GLU A 412 -13.86 -13.02 -2.04
CA GLU A 412 -14.81 -12.14 -1.37
C GLU A 412 -14.94 -12.53 0.10
N LEU A 413 -14.91 -11.52 0.98
CA LEU A 413 -15.35 -11.62 2.37
C LEU A 413 -16.78 -11.09 2.45
N ARG A 414 -17.69 -11.94 2.90
CA ARG A 414 -19.11 -11.65 3.04
C ARG A 414 -19.53 -11.61 4.50
N ASP A 415 -20.54 -10.80 4.78
CA ASP A 415 -21.04 -10.53 6.13
C ASP A 415 -21.55 -11.82 6.81
N ARG A 416 -21.18 -12.02 8.07
CA ARG A 416 -21.52 -13.24 8.84
C ARG A 416 -23.02 -13.39 9.10
N ASP A 417 -23.73 -12.27 9.18
CA ASP A 417 -25.15 -12.19 9.51
C ASP A 417 -26.00 -12.13 8.23
N ASN A 418 -25.40 -11.72 7.09
CA ASN A 418 -26.02 -11.76 5.77
C ASN A 418 -25.02 -12.10 4.64
N ALA A 419 -25.03 -13.36 4.19
CA ALA A 419 -24.10 -13.85 3.17
C ALA A 419 -24.24 -13.20 1.77
N SER A 420 -25.35 -12.51 1.47
CA SER A 420 -25.50 -11.74 0.22
C SER A 420 -24.74 -10.41 0.23
N VAL A 421 -24.28 -9.93 1.40
CA VAL A 421 -23.53 -8.67 1.53
C VAL A 421 -22.04 -8.95 1.43
N VAL A 422 -21.41 -8.48 0.35
CA VAL A 422 -19.95 -8.45 0.21
C VAL A 422 -19.42 -7.27 1.02
N LEU A 423 -18.52 -7.55 1.96
CA LEU A 423 -17.84 -6.55 2.79
C LEU A 423 -16.48 -6.16 2.23
N ALA A 424 -15.79 -7.11 1.61
CA ALA A 424 -14.55 -6.87 0.90
C ALA A 424 -14.37 -7.85 -0.27
N SER A 425 -13.71 -7.43 -1.33
CA SER A 425 -13.24 -8.30 -2.39
C SER A 425 -11.81 -7.96 -2.80
N ARG A 426 -11.12 -8.96 -3.34
CA ARG A 426 -9.73 -8.83 -3.75
C ARG A 426 -9.40 -9.83 -4.86
N SER A 427 -8.75 -9.35 -5.91
CA SER A 427 -8.25 -10.20 -6.99
C SER A 427 -6.91 -10.82 -6.60
N ALA A 428 -6.74 -12.10 -6.94
CA ALA A 428 -5.60 -12.94 -6.57
C ALA A 428 -5.26 -13.90 -7.72
N LEU A 429 -4.18 -14.67 -7.58
CA LEU A 429 -3.73 -15.63 -8.58
C LEU A 429 -3.96 -17.06 -8.10
N VAL A 430 -4.47 -17.92 -8.96
CA VAL A 430 -4.54 -19.37 -8.72
C VAL A 430 -3.37 -20.08 -9.39
N GLN A 431 -2.70 -20.98 -8.66
CA GLN A 431 -1.55 -21.76 -9.10
C GLN A 431 -1.94 -23.18 -9.52
N ARG A 432 -1.04 -23.89 -10.22
CA ARG A 432 -1.33 -25.22 -10.78
C ARG A 432 -1.75 -26.27 -9.76
N ASP A 433 -1.25 -26.20 -8.53
CA ASP A 433 -1.65 -27.12 -7.46
C ASP A 433 -2.93 -26.69 -6.71
N GLY A 434 -3.47 -25.53 -7.09
CA GLY A 434 -4.69 -24.94 -6.56
C GLY A 434 -4.47 -23.91 -5.46
N ASP A 435 -3.24 -23.61 -5.03
CA ASP A 435 -3.01 -22.51 -4.09
C ASP A 435 -3.45 -21.16 -4.70
N VAL A 436 -4.18 -20.37 -3.92
CA VAL A 436 -4.53 -18.99 -4.26
C VAL A 436 -3.61 -18.04 -3.49
N VAL A 437 -2.84 -17.27 -4.25
CA VAL A 437 -1.79 -16.39 -3.73
C VAL A 437 -2.03 -14.94 -4.15
N ASP A 438 -1.43 -14.03 -3.40
CA ASP A 438 -1.44 -12.60 -3.68
C ASP A 438 -0.67 -12.25 -4.96
N VAL A 439 -0.66 -10.97 -5.35
CA VAL A 439 -0.03 -10.43 -6.57
C VAL A 439 1.49 -10.63 -6.62
N ASP A 440 2.12 -11.02 -5.52
CA ASP A 440 3.53 -11.39 -5.46
C ASP A 440 3.78 -12.84 -5.94
N GLY A 441 2.73 -13.62 -6.14
CA GLY A 441 2.79 -15.02 -6.56
C GLY A 441 3.15 -16.01 -5.44
N THR A 442 3.16 -15.61 -4.17
CA THR A 442 3.58 -16.48 -3.05
C THR A 442 2.80 -16.29 -1.75
N SER A 443 2.41 -15.07 -1.41
CA SER A 443 1.82 -14.77 -0.10
C SER A 443 0.34 -15.17 -0.03
N PRO A 444 -0.18 -15.53 1.15
CA PRO A 444 -1.62 -15.62 1.38
C PRO A 444 -2.33 -14.29 1.15
N VAL A 445 -3.60 -14.35 0.74
CA VAL A 445 -4.37 -13.16 0.39
C VAL A 445 -4.85 -12.44 1.65
N SER A 446 -4.48 -11.17 1.78
CA SER A 446 -4.86 -10.32 2.92
C SER A 446 -5.94 -9.31 2.54
N PHE A 447 -6.79 -8.96 3.50
CA PHE A 447 -7.86 -7.96 3.34
C PHE A 447 -7.70 -6.85 4.38
N GLY A 448 -8.11 -5.63 4.04
CA GLY A 448 -8.18 -4.50 4.97
C GLY A 448 -9.31 -4.60 6.01
N GLN A 449 -9.94 -5.76 6.14
CA GLN A 449 -11.02 -6.05 7.09
C GLN A 449 -10.46 -6.55 8.42
N GLY A 450 -11.20 -6.33 9.51
CA GLY A 450 -10.75 -6.68 10.86
C GLY A 450 -10.97 -8.12 11.25
N PRO A 451 -10.26 -8.61 12.29
CA PRO A 451 -10.51 -9.95 12.82
C PRO A 451 -11.98 -10.12 13.22
N ASN A 452 -12.68 -10.99 12.51
CA ASN A 452 -14.10 -11.31 12.71
C ASN A 452 -14.39 -12.64 11.99
N THR A 453 -15.62 -13.13 12.06
CA THR A 453 -16.09 -14.24 11.23
C THR A 453 -16.61 -13.72 9.89
N TYR A 454 -16.27 -14.39 8.80
CA TYR A 454 -16.70 -14.03 7.45
C TYR A 454 -17.07 -15.27 6.66
N TYR A 455 -18.07 -15.19 5.78
CA TYR A 455 -18.14 -16.15 4.68
C TYR A 455 -17.04 -15.81 3.67
N VAL A 456 -16.36 -16.83 3.16
CA VAL A 456 -15.31 -16.64 2.15
C VAL A 456 -15.78 -17.26 0.86
N ALA A 457 -15.84 -16.46 -0.20
CA ALA A 457 -16.20 -16.92 -1.54
C ALA A 457 -15.02 -16.78 -2.50
N VAL A 458 -14.97 -17.67 -3.49
CA VAL A 458 -14.06 -17.61 -4.63
C VAL A 458 -14.87 -17.54 -5.91
N ARG A 459 -14.51 -16.61 -6.80
CA ARG A 459 -15.11 -16.41 -8.11
C ARG A 459 -14.03 -16.46 -9.18
N HIS A 460 -14.40 -16.91 -10.38
CA HIS A 460 -13.49 -17.03 -11.50
C HIS A 460 -14.18 -16.66 -12.81
N ARG A 461 -13.43 -16.14 -13.79
CA ARG A 461 -13.96 -15.39 -14.94
C ARG A 461 -14.93 -16.17 -15.83
N ASN A 462 -14.80 -17.49 -15.86
CA ASN A 462 -15.65 -18.38 -16.66
C ASN A 462 -16.05 -19.67 -15.94
N HIS A 463 -16.04 -19.66 -14.60
CA HIS A 463 -16.47 -20.79 -13.77
C HIS A 463 -17.51 -20.34 -12.76
N LEU A 464 -18.35 -21.27 -12.29
CA LEU A 464 -19.27 -21.00 -11.18
C LEU A 464 -18.49 -20.94 -9.88
N GLY A 465 -18.64 -19.85 -9.14
CA GLY A 465 -17.97 -19.65 -7.86
C GLY A 465 -18.52 -20.53 -6.74
N ALA A 466 -17.76 -20.61 -5.64
CA ALA A 466 -18.13 -21.35 -4.44
C ALA A 466 -17.88 -20.50 -3.19
N MET A 467 -18.65 -20.74 -2.13
CA MET A 467 -18.50 -20.07 -0.83
C MET A 467 -18.55 -21.09 0.29
N THR A 468 -17.89 -20.79 1.40
CA THR A 468 -17.98 -21.59 2.63
C THR A 468 -19.43 -21.70 3.10
N ALA A 469 -19.83 -22.87 3.63
CA ALA A 469 -21.19 -23.07 4.14
C ALA A 469 -21.49 -22.24 5.40
N ASN A 470 -20.45 -21.98 6.20
CA ASN A 470 -20.51 -21.22 7.45
C ASN A 470 -19.47 -20.09 7.41
N ALA A 471 -19.71 -19.03 8.19
CA ALA A 471 -18.71 -18.01 8.42
C ALA A 471 -17.52 -18.58 9.21
N ILE A 472 -16.30 -18.21 8.82
CA ILE A 472 -15.04 -18.66 9.39
C ILE A 472 -14.39 -17.50 10.13
N ALA A 473 -13.87 -17.76 11.34
CA ALA A 473 -13.11 -16.76 12.09
C ALA A 473 -11.77 -16.48 11.39
N LEU A 474 -11.56 -15.23 11.00
CA LEU A 474 -10.34 -14.77 10.37
C LEU A 474 -9.57 -13.81 11.28
N SER A 475 -8.26 -13.78 11.09
CA SER A 475 -7.34 -12.90 11.81
C SER A 475 -6.15 -12.59 10.91
N ALA A 476 -5.15 -11.87 11.41
CA ALA A 476 -3.88 -11.68 10.71
C ALA A 476 -3.11 -12.98 10.47
N THR A 477 -3.43 -14.07 11.19
CA THR A 477 -2.91 -15.40 10.87
C THR A 477 -3.76 -16.01 9.74
N PRO A 478 -3.15 -16.44 8.62
CA PRO A 478 -3.88 -16.99 7.48
C PRO A 478 -4.73 -18.20 7.87
N ALA A 479 -6.04 -18.12 7.61
CA ALA A 479 -6.95 -19.24 7.77
C ALA A 479 -6.92 -20.13 6.51
N ASN A 480 -6.71 -21.44 6.69
CA ASN A 480 -6.72 -22.40 5.59
C ASN A 480 -8.16 -22.72 5.16
N ILE A 481 -8.48 -22.47 3.89
CA ILE A 481 -9.81 -22.73 3.32
C ILE A 481 -9.61 -23.52 2.03
N ASN A 482 -9.92 -24.81 2.07
CA ASN A 482 -9.62 -25.70 0.97
C ASN A 482 -10.87 -26.08 0.16
N PHE A 483 -11.12 -25.39 -0.95
CA PHE A 483 -12.23 -25.73 -1.84
C PHE A 483 -11.97 -26.98 -2.70
N THR A 484 -10.80 -27.62 -2.64
CA THR A 484 -10.48 -28.79 -3.47
C THR A 484 -10.92 -30.12 -2.85
N THR A 485 -11.50 -30.09 -1.66
CA THR A 485 -11.93 -31.27 -0.90
C THR A 485 -13.40 -31.22 -0.51
N SER A 486 -14.05 -32.37 -0.52
CA SER A 486 -15.43 -32.56 -0.05
C SER A 486 -15.58 -32.37 1.47
N ALA A 487 -14.46 -32.37 2.22
CA ALA A 487 -14.45 -32.07 3.66
C ALA A 487 -14.83 -30.60 3.96
N THR A 488 -14.57 -29.69 3.03
CA THR A 488 -15.00 -28.29 3.15
C THR A 488 -16.45 -28.18 2.71
N THR A 489 -17.34 -27.92 3.67
CA THR A 489 -18.76 -27.67 3.36
C THR A 489 -18.93 -26.32 2.67
N THR A 490 -19.76 -26.31 1.62
CA THR A 490 -20.02 -25.12 0.79
C THR A 490 -21.47 -24.67 0.92
N TYR A 491 -21.72 -23.39 0.69
CA TYR A 491 -23.06 -22.84 0.59
C TYR A 491 -23.82 -23.48 -0.58
N GLY A 492 -25.12 -23.68 -0.39
CA GLY A 492 -26.00 -24.26 -1.40
C GLY A 492 -25.78 -25.75 -1.64
N THR A 493 -26.17 -26.24 -2.82
CA THR A 493 -26.10 -27.65 -3.22
C THR A 493 -25.25 -27.80 -4.48
N GLU A 494 -24.36 -28.79 -4.51
CA GLU A 494 -23.47 -29.05 -5.66
C GLU A 494 -22.68 -27.80 -6.11
N ALA A 495 -22.17 -27.01 -5.16
CA ALA A 495 -21.38 -25.81 -5.47
C ALA A 495 -20.10 -26.08 -6.27
N ARG A 496 -19.64 -27.34 -6.27
CA ARG A 496 -18.44 -27.83 -6.95
C ARG A 496 -18.74 -29.17 -7.62
N LYS A 497 -17.90 -29.54 -8.59
CA LYS A 497 -17.93 -30.83 -9.29
C LYS A 497 -16.91 -31.78 -8.67
N SER A 498 -17.33 -32.99 -8.34
CA SER A 498 -16.40 -34.07 -7.98
C SER A 498 -15.77 -34.66 -9.24
N VAL A 499 -14.44 -34.64 -9.32
CA VAL A 499 -13.65 -35.29 -10.38
C VAL A 499 -13.00 -36.54 -9.81
N VAL A 500 -13.21 -37.67 -10.50
CA VAL A 500 -12.59 -38.96 -10.17
C VAL A 500 -11.28 -39.13 -10.94
N GLY A 501 -10.31 -39.84 -10.35
CA GLY A 501 -9.02 -40.10 -10.98
C GLY A 501 -7.98 -40.60 -9.98
N VAL A 502 -6.70 -40.55 -10.38
CA VAL A 502 -5.57 -40.87 -9.48
C VAL A 502 -5.49 -39.85 -8.35
N PHE A 503 -5.76 -38.60 -8.68
CA PHE A 503 -5.91 -37.49 -7.75
C PHE A 503 -7.37 -37.00 -7.81
N PRO A 504 -8.28 -37.56 -7.00
CA PRO A 504 -9.66 -37.07 -6.94
C PRO A 504 -9.71 -35.70 -6.26
N ALA A 505 -10.57 -34.82 -6.75
CA ALA A 505 -10.72 -33.47 -6.22
C ALA A 505 -12.13 -32.90 -6.44
N GLU A 506 -12.46 -31.88 -5.67
CA GLU A 506 -13.57 -30.97 -5.96
C GLU A 506 -13.05 -29.79 -6.79
N VAL A 507 -13.72 -29.47 -7.88
CA VAL A 507 -13.36 -28.37 -8.78
C VAL A 507 -14.53 -27.40 -8.98
N LEU A 508 -14.25 -26.14 -9.31
CA LEU A 508 -15.29 -25.22 -9.75
C LEU A 508 -15.84 -25.66 -11.12
N TRP A 509 -17.16 -25.54 -11.32
CA TRP A 509 -17.79 -25.90 -12.59
C TRP A 509 -17.37 -24.94 -13.71
N ALA A 510 -16.85 -25.48 -14.80
CA ALA A 510 -16.44 -24.67 -15.96
C ALA A 510 -17.62 -24.28 -16.85
N GLY A 511 -17.47 -23.18 -17.58
CA GLY A 511 -18.30 -22.85 -18.74
C GLY A 511 -19.21 -21.62 -18.60
N ASN A 512 -19.18 -20.91 -17.47
CA ASN A 512 -19.96 -19.68 -17.23
C ASN A 512 -19.30 -18.49 -17.93
N VAL A 513 -19.24 -18.49 -19.26
CA VAL A 513 -18.35 -17.62 -20.06
C VAL A 513 -18.74 -16.14 -20.05
N ASP A 514 -19.93 -15.80 -19.56
CA ASP A 514 -20.39 -14.42 -19.42
C ASP A 514 -20.40 -13.91 -17.97
N PHE A 515 -19.96 -14.74 -17.02
CA PHE A 515 -19.85 -14.43 -15.59
C PHE A 515 -21.20 -14.07 -14.92
N ASN A 516 -22.33 -14.53 -15.49
CA ASN A 516 -23.68 -14.19 -15.00
C ASN A 516 -24.19 -15.08 -13.84
N ASN A 517 -23.42 -16.11 -13.43
CA ASN A 517 -23.75 -17.08 -12.38
C ASN A 517 -24.79 -18.15 -12.78
N GLU A 518 -25.06 -18.32 -14.07
CA GLU A 518 -25.96 -19.32 -14.64
C GLU A 518 -25.29 -20.00 -15.83
N LEU A 519 -25.06 -21.32 -15.72
CA LEU A 519 -24.55 -22.13 -16.81
C LEU A 519 -25.70 -22.69 -17.65
N LYS A 520 -25.74 -22.35 -18.94
CA LYS A 520 -26.79 -22.72 -19.90
C LYS A 520 -26.22 -23.10 -21.25
N TYR A 521 -26.78 -24.15 -21.87
CA TYR A 521 -26.41 -24.56 -23.23
C TYR A 521 -27.40 -24.11 -24.31
N THR A 522 -28.67 -23.85 -23.97
CA THR A 522 -29.70 -23.37 -24.90
C THR A 522 -30.54 -22.26 -24.27
N GLY A 523 -31.34 -21.57 -25.09
CA GLY A 523 -32.16 -20.44 -24.65
C GLY A 523 -31.41 -19.10 -24.73
N SER A 524 -32.07 -18.02 -24.33
CA SER A 524 -31.46 -16.69 -24.25
C SER A 524 -30.35 -16.67 -23.21
N PHE A 525 -29.25 -15.95 -23.49
CA PHE A 525 -28.09 -15.85 -22.61
C PHE A 525 -27.49 -17.23 -22.27
N ASN A 526 -27.35 -18.09 -23.29
CA ASN A 526 -26.59 -19.33 -23.15
C ASN A 526 -25.08 -19.08 -23.32
N ASP A 527 -24.27 -19.96 -22.75
CA ASP A 527 -22.81 -19.84 -22.73
C ASP A 527 -22.13 -20.33 -24.01
N ARG A 528 -22.81 -21.14 -24.82
CA ARG A 528 -22.20 -21.65 -26.07
C ARG A 528 -22.16 -20.59 -27.17
N ASP A 529 -23.14 -19.71 -27.25
CA ASP A 529 -23.26 -18.74 -28.34
C ASP A 529 -22.11 -17.70 -28.30
N PRO A 530 -21.69 -17.17 -27.13
CA PRO A 530 -20.47 -16.36 -27.03
C PRO A 530 -19.23 -17.03 -27.62
N ILE A 531 -19.06 -18.35 -27.44
CA ILE A 531 -17.94 -19.11 -28.02
C ILE A 531 -18.01 -19.08 -29.56
N LEU A 532 -19.19 -19.33 -30.13
CA LEU A 532 -19.40 -19.28 -31.58
C LEU A 532 -19.13 -17.88 -32.14
N LEU A 533 -19.64 -16.85 -31.45
CA LEU A 533 -19.46 -15.46 -31.83
C LEU A 533 -17.97 -15.07 -31.79
N ALA A 534 -17.23 -15.50 -30.76
CA ALA A 534 -15.81 -15.22 -30.63
C ALA A 534 -15.01 -15.72 -31.85
N ILE A 535 -15.32 -16.91 -32.38
CA ILE A 535 -14.61 -17.49 -33.54
C ILE A 535 -15.13 -16.98 -34.91
N GLY A 536 -16.09 -16.05 -34.95
CA GLY A 536 -16.61 -15.47 -36.20
C GLY A 536 -18.07 -15.79 -36.55
N GLY A 537 -18.83 -16.36 -35.61
CA GLY A 537 -20.30 -16.27 -35.50
C GLY A 537 -21.17 -17.03 -36.51
N SER A 538 -20.63 -17.51 -37.63
CA SER A 538 -21.44 -18.12 -38.70
C SER A 538 -20.93 -19.48 -39.17
N ILE A 539 -19.62 -19.74 -39.12
CA ILE A 539 -19.02 -21.02 -39.50
C ILE A 539 -18.26 -21.55 -38.28
N PRO A 540 -18.67 -22.70 -37.71
CA PRO A 540 -18.13 -23.19 -36.44
C PRO A 540 -16.74 -23.84 -36.54
N THR A 541 -16.04 -23.68 -37.66
CA THR A 541 -14.76 -24.36 -37.94
C THR A 541 -13.53 -23.51 -37.66
N ALA A 542 -13.71 -22.21 -37.38
CA ALA A 542 -12.62 -21.31 -37.06
C ALA A 542 -12.05 -21.61 -35.66
N VAL A 543 -10.77 -21.28 -35.48
CA VAL A 543 -10.02 -21.49 -34.25
C VAL A 543 -9.33 -20.18 -33.90
N LEU A 544 -9.49 -19.71 -32.66
CA LEU A 544 -8.68 -18.64 -32.11
C LEU A 544 -7.59 -19.25 -31.24
N SER A 545 -6.34 -18.80 -31.37
CA SER A 545 -5.22 -19.32 -30.57
C SER A 545 -4.34 -18.19 -30.08
N GLY A 546 -3.71 -18.40 -28.92
CA GLY A 546 -2.72 -17.47 -28.37
C GLY A 546 -3.34 -16.21 -27.76
N GLN A 547 -4.61 -16.27 -27.34
CA GLN A 547 -5.32 -15.13 -26.76
C GLN A 547 -5.90 -15.49 -25.40
N TYR A 548 -5.82 -14.55 -24.45
CA TYR A 548 -6.47 -14.64 -23.16
C TYR A 548 -7.96 -14.30 -23.33
N ARG A 549 -8.84 -15.30 -23.19
CA ARG A 549 -10.27 -15.16 -23.48
C ARG A 549 -11.14 -15.79 -22.39
N LYS A 550 -12.32 -15.23 -22.18
CA LYS A 550 -13.33 -15.79 -21.27
C LYS A 550 -14.03 -17.01 -21.87
N GLU A 551 -14.10 -17.08 -23.20
CA GLU A 551 -14.69 -18.19 -23.94
C GLU A 551 -13.80 -19.45 -23.98
N ASP A 552 -12.55 -19.35 -23.52
CA ASP A 552 -11.61 -20.46 -23.37
C ASP A 552 -11.92 -21.21 -22.06
N VAL A 553 -12.80 -22.20 -22.15
CA VAL A 553 -13.39 -22.91 -21.01
C VAL A 553 -12.41 -23.91 -20.42
N ASN A 554 -11.57 -24.54 -21.25
CA ASN A 554 -10.54 -25.48 -20.81
C ASN A 554 -9.21 -24.78 -20.43
N MET A 555 -9.10 -23.48 -20.71
CA MET A 555 -7.97 -22.62 -20.38
C MET A 555 -6.66 -23.04 -21.06
N ASP A 556 -6.76 -23.57 -22.29
CA ASP A 556 -5.62 -24.04 -23.06
C ASP A 556 -4.99 -22.96 -23.98
N GLY A 557 -5.57 -21.76 -24.01
CA GLY A 557 -5.19 -20.64 -24.86
C GLY A 557 -5.77 -20.72 -26.28
N VAL A 558 -6.72 -21.63 -26.52
CA VAL A 558 -7.31 -21.91 -27.83
C VAL A 558 -8.84 -22.03 -27.73
N VAL A 559 -9.57 -21.10 -28.38
CA VAL A 559 -11.04 -21.15 -28.43
C VAL A 559 -11.53 -21.88 -29.68
N LYS A 560 -12.37 -22.91 -29.50
CA LYS A 560 -13.00 -23.73 -30.55
C LYS A 560 -14.45 -24.05 -30.24
N TYR A 561 -15.28 -24.09 -31.29
CA TYR A 561 -16.68 -24.49 -31.17
C TYR A 561 -16.96 -25.97 -31.52
N ILE A 562 -16.11 -26.62 -32.32
CA ILE A 562 -16.24 -28.05 -32.68
C ILE A 562 -14.88 -28.74 -32.71
N GLY A 563 -14.90 -30.08 -32.79
CA GLY A 563 -13.70 -30.91 -32.83
C GLY A 563 -13.27 -31.36 -31.43
N ALA A 564 -12.16 -32.07 -31.34
CA ALA A 564 -11.61 -32.49 -30.05
C ALA A 564 -11.18 -31.27 -29.22
N ASN A 565 -11.42 -31.32 -27.91
CA ASN A 565 -11.12 -30.26 -26.95
C ASN A 565 -11.72 -28.91 -27.37
N ASN A 566 -13.03 -28.90 -27.67
CA ASN A 566 -13.77 -27.65 -27.90
C ASN A 566 -14.35 -27.12 -26.58
N ASP A 567 -14.68 -25.83 -26.55
CA ASP A 567 -15.09 -25.14 -25.33
C ASP A 567 -16.59 -25.28 -25.01
N ARG A 568 -17.41 -25.71 -25.99
CA ARG A 568 -18.86 -25.83 -25.79
C ARG A 568 -19.26 -27.15 -25.13
N ASP A 569 -18.50 -28.22 -25.34
CA ASP A 569 -18.86 -29.55 -24.85
C ASP A 569 -18.81 -29.61 -23.30
N PRO A 570 -17.81 -29.01 -22.61
CA PRO A 570 -17.83 -28.93 -21.14
C PRO A 570 -19.10 -28.25 -20.58
N ILE A 571 -19.62 -27.21 -21.26
CA ILE A 571 -20.87 -26.55 -20.87
C ILE A 571 -22.04 -27.56 -20.93
N LEU A 572 -22.16 -28.30 -22.03
CA LEU A 572 -23.22 -29.30 -22.21
C LEU A 572 -23.13 -30.41 -21.15
N GLU A 573 -21.94 -30.92 -20.91
CA GLU A 573 -21.70 -31.96 -19.90
C GLU A 573 -22.10 -31.48 -18.50
N ASN A 574 -21.73 -30.25 -18.13
CA ASN A 574 -21.96 -29.69 -16.80
C ASN A 574 -23.42 -29.38 -16.48
N ILE A 575 -24.26 -29.16 -17.50
CA ILE A 575 -25.72 -29.03 -17.32
C ILE A 575 -26.46 -30.38 -17.40
N GLY A 576 -25.76 -31.49 -17.67
CA GLY A 576 -26.35 -32.84 -17.66
C GLY A 576 -26.31 -33.60 -18.99
N GLY A 577 -25.51 -33.16 -19.96
CA GLY A 577 -25.00 -33.91 -21.14
C GLY A 577 -26.02 -34.33 -22.21
N SER A 578 -27.14 -34.91 -21.78
CA SER A 578 -28.23 -35.41 -22.64
C SER A 578 -29.46 -34.50 -22.64
N VAL A 579 -29.56 -33.57 -21.68
CA VAL A 579 -30.67 -32.62 -21.54
C VAL A 579 -30.14 -31.18 -21.71
N PRO A 580 -30.13 -30.64 -22.93
CA PRO A 580 -29.51 -29.34 -23.23
C PRO A 580 -30.30 -28.13 -22.70
N THR A 581 -31.44 -28.36 -22.06
CA THR A 581 -32.35 -27.34 -21.52
C THR A 581 -32.19 -27.13 -20.01
N ASN A 582 -31.35 -27.92 -19.34
CA ASN A 582 -31.05 -27.72 -17.94
C ASN A 582 -30.23 -26.44 -17.73
N THR A 583 -30.39 -25.84 -16.55
CA THR A 583 -29.58 -24.70 -16.09
C THR A 583 -28.93 -25.10 -14.78
N ARG A 584 -27.62 -24.83 -14.66
CA ARG A 584 -26.91 -24.94 -13.38
C ARG A 584 -26.63 -23.54 -12.85
N VAL A 585 -27.14 -23.23 -11.67
CA VAL A 585 -26.96 -21.92 -11.03
C VAL A 585 -25.78 -21.99 -10.07
N GLY A 586 -24.91 -20.99 -10.10
CA GLY A 586 -23.79 -20.89 -9.17
C GLY A 586 -24.27 -20.70 -7.73
N GLN A 587 -23.58 -21.34 -6.79
CA GLN A 587 -24.01 -21.41 -5.40
C GLN A 587 -23.40 -20.26 -4.59
N LEU A 588 -23.85 -19.04 -4.93
CA LEU A 588 -23.54 -17.81 -4.22
C LEU A 588 -24.85 -17.03 -3.94
N PRO A 589 -24.99 -16.35 -2.80
CA PRO A 589 -26.19 -15.60 -2.43
C PRO A 589 -26.36 -14.25 -3.13
#